data_AF-A0A1V6IM75-F1
#
_entry.id   AF-A0A1V6IM75-F1
#
_cell.length_a   1.000
_cell.length_b   1.000
_cell.length_c   1.000
_cell.angle_alpha   90.00
_cell.angle_beta   90.00
_cell.angle_gamma   90.00
#
_symmetry.space_group_name_H-M   'P 1'
#
loop_
_entity.id
_entity.type
_entity.pdbx_description
1 polymer ?
#
loop_
_entity_poly.entity_id
_entity_poly.type
_entity_poly.pdbx_seq_one_letter_code
_entity_poly.pdbx_strand_id
1 'polypeptide(L)' 'MKKLINVYEKNGITRLKLEVRESNVAAISMYRKLGFKINNKLKHYYEDGEDGLLLRRG' A
#
# COMPACT_ATOMS: atom_id res chain seq x y z
N MET A 1 -10.30 -2.02 -5.88
CA MET A 1 -9.79 -1.17 -4.77
C MET A 1 -10.77 -0.12 -4.26
N LYS A 2 -11.23 0.87 -5.04
CA LYS A 2 -12.13 1.94 -4.53
C LYS A 2 -13.37 1.42 -3.79
N LYS A 3 -14.05 0.41 -4.37
CA LYS A 3 -15.20 -0.24 -3.74
C LYS A 3 -14.87 -0.85 -2.37
N LEU A 4 -13.71 -1.50 -2.24
CA LEU A 4 -13.25 -2.09 -0.97
C LEU A 4 -12.94 -1.01 0.07
N ILE A 5 -12.23 0.05 -0.33
CA ILE A 5 -11.93 1.19 0.55
C ILE A 5 -13.23 1.79 1.10
N ASN A 6 -14.22 2.03 0.23
CA ASN A 6 -15.52 2.56 0.64
C ASN A 6 -16.27 1.61 1.60
N VAL A 7 -16.19 0.29 1.38
CA VAL A 7 -16.79 -0.69 2.29
C VAL A 7 -16.08 -0.63 3.65
N TYR A 8 -14.76 -0.57 3.68
CA TYR A 8 -13.98 -0.48 4.91
C TYR A 8 -14.31 0.80 5.70
N GLU A 9 -14.33 1.96 5.03
CA GLU A 9 -14.68 3.23 5.64
C GLU A 9 -16.11 3.20 6.24
N LYS A 10 -17.09 2.62 5.52
CA LYS A 10 -18.46 2.43 6.02
C LYS A 10 -18.56 1.50 7.23
N ASN A 11 -17.61 0.57 7.39
CA ASN A 11 -17.54 -0.34 8.53
C ASN A 11 -16.63 0.19 9.65
N GLY A 12 -16.25 1.48 9.63
CA GLY A 12 -15.42 2.10 10.66
C GLY A 12 -13.94 1.68 10.62
N ILE A 13 -13.50 1.02 9.55
CA ILE A 13 -12.08 0.70 9.35
C ILE A 13 -11.39 1.95 8.80
N THR A 14 -10.67 2.62 9.69
CA THR A 14 -10.01 3.91 9.39
C THR A 14 -8.56 3.77 8.96
N ARG A 15 -7.97 2.57 9.01
CA ARG A 15 -6.56 2.37 8.67
C ARG A 15 -6.38 1.18 7.75
N LEU A 16 -5.77 1.43 6.60
CA LEU A 16 -5.40 0.41 5.62
C LEU A 16 -3.89 0.42 5.44
N LYS A 17 -3.29 -0.77 5.33
CA LYS A 17 -1.89 -0.96 4.95
C LYS A 17 -1.77 -1.96 3.82
N LEU A 18 -0.71 -1.82 3.04
CA LEU A 18 -0.30 -2.79 2.03
C LEU A 18 1.20 -2.72 1.83
N GLU A 19 1.77 -3.81 1.33
CA GLU A 19 3.15 -3.92 0.92
C GLU A 19 3.21 -4.02 -0.62
N VAL A 20 4.19 -3.37 -1.24
CA VAL A 20 4.41 -3.40 -2.70
C VAL A 20 5.90 -3.46 -3.00
N ARG A 21 6.29 -4.18 -4.05
CA ARG A 21 7.69 -4.19 -4.56
C ARG A 21 8.16 -2.77 -4.86
N GLU A 22 9.39 -2.44 -4.48
CA GLU A 22 9.97 -1.11 -4.73
C GLU A 22 10.05 -0.83 -6.25
N SER A 23 10.30 -1.85 -7.06
CA SER A 23 10.33 -1.73 -8.53
C SER A 23 8.96 -1.55 -9.18
N ASN A 24 7.85 -1.80 -8.48
CA ASN A 24 6.50 -1.75 -9.08
C ASN A 24 5.93 -0.33 -9.11
N VAL A 25 6.54 0.52 -9.94
CA VAL A 25 6.21 1.95 -10.11
C VAL A 25 4.73 2.14 -10.47
N ALA A 26 4.16 1.26 -11.30
CA ALA A 26 2.76 1.33 -11.71
C ALA A 26 1.80 1.17 -10.52
N ALA A 27 2.01 0.13 -9.68
CA ALA A 27 1.20 -0.09 -8.49
C ALA A 27 1.40 1.03 -7.46
N ILE A 28 2.64 1.48 -7.23
CA ILE A 28 2.94 2.59 -6.33
C ILE A 28 2.18 3.85 -6.75
N SER A 29 2.19 4.19 -8.05
CA SER A 29 1.45 5.33 -8.60
C SER A 29 -0.07 5.18 -8.40
N MET A 30 -0.62 4.00 -8.65
CA MET A 30 -2.03 3.70 -8.41
C MET A 30 -2.41 3.87 -6.94
N TYR A 31 -1.62 3.32 -6.01
CA TYR A 31 -1.90 3.41 -4.58
C TYR A 31 -1.82 4.86 -4.06
N ARG A 32 -0.85 5.64 -4.54
CA ARG A 32 -0.78 7.08 -4.23
C ARG A 32 -2.03 7.83 -4.69
N LYS A 33 -2.54 7.55 -5.90
CA LYS A 33 -3.81 8.14 -6.40
C LYS A 33 -5.03 7.71 -5.58
N LEU A 34 -4.94 6.57 -4.89
CA LEU A 34 -5.95 6.09 -3.94
C LEU A 34 -5.72 6.60 -2.51
N GLY A 35 -4.80 7.55 -2.30
CA GLY A 35 -4.55 8.20 -1.02
C GLY A 35 -3.66 7.41 -0.05
N PHE A 36 -3.02 6.35 -0.51
CA PHE A 36 -1.96 5.70 0.28
C PHE A 36 -0.67 6.52 0.24
N LYS A 37 0.06 6.54 1.35
CA LYS A 37 1.37 7.18 1.51
C LYS A 37 2.41 6.13 1.88
N ILE A 38 3.63 6.28 1.40
CA ILE A 38 4.76 5.43 1.81
C ILE A 38 5.05 5.72 3.28
N ASN A 39 5.06 4.67 4.10
CA ASN A 39 5.34 4.74 5.53
C ASN A 39 6.75 4.24 5.82
N ASN A 40 7.12 3.05 5.33
CA ASN A 40 8.45 2.45 5.52
C ASN A 40 8.98 1.79 4.25
N LYS A 41 10.30 1.68 4.16
CA LYS A 41 10.99 0.73 3.28
C LYS A 41 11.26 -0.56 4.07
N LEU A 42 11.03 -1.70 3.44
CA LEU A 42 11.19 -3.05 3.97
C LEU A 42 12.35 -3.71 3.22
N LYS A 43 13.52 -3.82 3.86
CA LYS A 43 14.71 -4.38 3.20
C LYS A 43 14.57 -5.88 2.98
N HIS A 44 14.91 -6.37 1.79
CA HIS A 44 14.87 -7.79 1.42
C HIS A 44 13.55 -8.49 1.80
N TYR A 45 12.42 -7.79 1.55
CA TYR A 45 11.11 -8.24 2.00
C TYR A 45 10.55 -9.38 1.15
N TYR A 46 10.84 -9.37 -0.14
CA TYR A 46 10.45 -10.43 -1.05
C TYR A 46 11.50 -11.55 -1.08
N GLU A 47 11.08 -12.76 -1.42
CA GLU A 47 11.91 -13.98 -1.38
C GLU A 47 13.15 -13.90 -2.29
N ASP A 48 13.06 -13.11 -3.36
CA ASP A 48 14.16 -12.81 -4.30
C ASP A 48 15.14 -11.76 -3.77
N GLY A 49 14.96 -11.29 -2.54
CA GLY A 49 15.76 -10.24 -1.92
C GLY A 49 15.35 -8.83 -2.32
N GLU A 50 14.29 -8.64 -3.11
CA GLU A 50 13.82 -7.31 -3.47
C GLU A 50 13.26 -6.57 -2.24
N ASP A 51 13.55 -5.27 -2.18
CA ASP A 51 12.96 -4.39 -1.19
C ASP A 51 11.46 -4.17 -1.43
N GLY A 52 10.72 -4.06 -0.34
CA GLY A 52 9.31 -3.68 -0.34
C GLY A 52 9.09 -2.28 0.20
N LEU A 53 7.92 -1.72 -0.09
CA LEU A 53 7.42 -0.47 0.48
C LEU A 53 6.14 -0.78 1.24
N LEU A 54 6.11 -0.42 2.53
CA LEU A 54 4.89 -0.38 3.32
C LEU A 54 4.16 0.93 3.05
N LEU A 55 2.97 0.85 2.49
CA LEU A 55 2.09 2.00 2.27
C LEU A 55 0.93 1.97 3.26
N ARG A 56 0.48 3.15 3.69
CA ARG A 56 -0.65 3.33 4.62
C ARG A 56 -1.64 4.39 4.13
N ARG A 57 -2.92 4.16 4.39
CA ARG A 57 -4.01 5.14 4.26
C ARG A 57 -4.73 5.22 5.61
N GLY A 58 -4.92 6.44 6.10
CA GLY A 58 -5.57 6.75 7.38
C GLY A 58 -6.74 7.69 7.19
#